data_AF-A0A511MH59-F1
#
_entry.id   AF-A0A511MH59-F1
#
_cell.length_a   1.000
_cell.length_b   1.000
_cell.length_c   1.000
_cell.angle_alpha   90.00
_cell.angle_beta   90.00
_cell.angle_gamma   90.00
#
_symmetry.space_group_name_H-M   'P 1'
#
loop_
_entity.id
_entity.type
_entity.pdbx_description
1 polymer ?
#
loop_
_entity_poly.entity_id
_entity_poly.type
_entity_poly.pdbx_seq_one_letter_code
_entity_poly.pdbx_strand_id
1 'polypeptide(L)'
;MNDHDGADGEAVMRVALPSKDMVLQACAGTVAIPHLVLQAAYELASLHEARLDLTADFHAIDHERARLVSRIDGWVNAEKPSASGAAYLHTETVGMVIDRLAQFSVDARPISGPNAPTLRLVYAQHRLTQLAFAYGDLAFEVAAGARRLPDFSFPLDGEGAGQRPSG
;
A
#
# COMPACT_ATOMS: atom_id res chain seq x y z
N MET A 1 27.43 -40.15 -5.84
CA MET A 1 27.64 -39.06 -6.82
C MET A 1 26.45 -38.15 -6.66
N ASN A 2 26.66 -36.95 -6.13
CA ASN A 2 25.60 -35.96 -5.90
C ASN A 2 25.07 -35.46 -7.24
N ASP A 3 23.77 -35.61 -7.47
CA ASP A 3 23.00 -34.69 -8.30
C ASP A 3 22.47 -33.59 -7.35
N HIS A 4 23.25 -32.52 -7.19
CA HIS A 4 22.72 -31.23 -6.73
C HIS A 4 21.93 -30.66 -7.90
N ASP A 5 20.63 -30.46 -7.74
CA ASP A 5 20.07 -29.21 -7.22
C ASP A 5 20.33 -28.07 -8.21
N GLY A 6 19.35 -27.87 -9.10
CA GLY A 6 19.41 -26.92 -10.21
C GLY A 6 18.04 -26.52 -10.76
N ALA A 7 16.99 -26.73 -9.96
CA ALA A 7 15.69 -26.11 -10.08
C ALA A 7 15.37 -25.77 -8.62
N ASP A 8 15.60 -24.54 -8.16
CA ASP A 8 14.56 -23.52 -8.21
C ASP A 8 15.20 -22.12 -8.01
N GLY A 9 15.90 -21.62 -9.03
CA GLY A 9 16.35 -20.22 -9.11
C GLY A 9 15.21 -19.21 -9.33
N GLU A 10 13.96 -19.67 -9.30
CA GLU A 10 12.75 -18.89 -9.54
C GLU A 10 11.78 -19.00 -8.35
N ALA A 11 12.33 -19.02 -7.13
CA ALA A 11 11.59 -18.55 -5.98
C ALA A 11 11.34 -17.05 -6.19
N VAL A 12 10.29 -16.75 -6.94
CA VAL A 12 9.58 -15.47 -7.00
C VAL A 12 9.70 -14.88 -5.61
N MET A 13 10.56 -13.87 -5.47
CA MET A 13 10.70 -13.15 -4.22
C MET A 13 9.28 -12.72 -3.89
N ARG A 14 8.65 -13.33 -2.89
CA ARG A 14 7.38 -12.85 -2.36
C ARG A 14 7.70 -11.47 -1.84
N VAL A 15 7.52 -10.46 -2.68
CA VAL A 15 8.04 -9.14 -2.40
C VAL A 15 7.12 -8.58 -1.33
N ALA A 16 7.55 -8.71 -0.07
CA ALA A 16 6.88 -8.12 1.06
C ALA A 16 6.81 -6.60 0.84
N LEU A 17 5.75 -5.98 1.34
CA LEU A 17 5.62 -4.52 1.30
C LEU A 17 6.86 -3.86 1.91
N PRO A 18 7.38 -2.79 1.30
CA PRO A 18 8.56 -2.10 1.82
C PRO A 18 8.25 -1.47 3.17
N SER A 19 9.26 -1.29 4.02
CA SER A 19 9.07 -0.66 5.32
C SER A 19 8.69 0.81 5.19
N LYS A 20 8.07 1.38 6.24
CA LYS A 20 7.72 2.81 6.29
C LYS A 20 8.93 3.71 5.98
N ASP A 21 10.11 3.34 6.47
CA ASP A 21 11.32 4.14 6.31
C ASP A 21 11.80 4.13 4.86
N MET A 22 11.66 3.00 4.15
CA MET A 22 11.95 2.92 2.72
C MET A 22 10.96 3.75 1.89
N VAL A 23 9.66 3.74 2.24
CA VAL A 23 8.65 4.57 1.57
C VAL A 23 8.94 6.05 1.78
N LEU A 24 9.25 6.47 3.02
CA LEU A 24 9.61 7.85 3.31
C LEU A 24 10.90 8.28 2.59
N GLN A 25 11.91 7.40 2.51
CA GLN A 25 13.12 7.65 1.71
C GLN A 25 12.80 7.81 0.23
N ALA A 26 11.93 6.96 -0.33
CA ALA A 26 11.51 7.06 -1.73
C ALA A 26 10.77 8.37 -1.99
N CYS A 27 9.85 8.77 -1.11
CA CYS A 27 9.19 10.07 -1.20
C CYS A 27 10.17 11.26 -1.07
N ALA A 28 11.33 11.06 -0.43
CA ALA A 28 12.40 12.05 -0.35
C ALA A 28 13.38 12.01 -1.54
N GLY A 29 13.14 11.14 -2.53
CA GLY A 29 13.98 11.00 -3.72
C GLY A 29 15.02 9.89 -3.67
N THR A 30 15.06 9.09 -2.60
CA THR A 30 16.01 7.97 -2.44
C THR A 30 15.31 6.63 -2.55
N VAL A 31 15.49 5.92 -3.67
CA VAL A 31 14.97 4.56 -3.85
C VAL A 31 16.08 3.55 -3.57
N ALA A 32 16.00 2.89 -2.40
CA ALA A 32 17.05 1.97 -1.93
C ALA A 32 17.09 0.64 -2.69
N ILE A 33 15.92 0.15 -3.13
CA ILE A 33 15.77 -1.13 -3.84
C ILE A 33 14.77 -0.98 -4.99
N PRO A 34 14.94 -1.71 -6.11
CA PRO A 34 13.96 -1.72 -7.19
C PRO A 34 12.66 -2.39 -6.72
N HIS A 35 11.63 -1.60 -6.44
CA HIS A 35 10.34 -2.07 -5.98
C HIS A 35 9.23 -1.16 -6.51
N LEU A 36 8.14 -1.74 -7.05
CA LEU A 36 7.01 -0.99 -7.64
C LEU A 36 6.42 0.06 -6.69
N VAL A 37 6.13 -0.31 -5.44
CA VAL A 37 5.66 0.61 -4.40
C VAL A 37 6.63 1.76 -4.14
N LEU A 38 7.94 1.53 -4.07
CA LEU A 38 8.92 2.59 -3.84
C LEU A 38 9.01 3.54 -5.04
N GLN A 39 9.01 3.00 -6.25
CA GLN A 39 8.99 3.80 -7.47
C GLN A 39 7.70 4.64 -7.55
N ALA A 40 6.55 4.05 -7.26
CA ALA A 40 5.28 4.77 -7.25
C ALA A 40 5.23 5.84 -6.15
N ALA A 41 5.77 5.57 -4.95
CA ALA A 41 5.86 6.56 -3.87
C ALA A 41 6.71 7.77 -4.26
N TYR A 42 7.84 7.54 -4.93
CA TYR A 42 8.67 8.61 -5.51
C TYR A 42 7.89 9.42 -6.55
N GLU A 43 7.26 8.74 -7.53
CA GLU A 43 6.48 9.39 -8.59
C GLU A 43 5.31 10.22 -8.00
N LEU A 44 4.61 9.68 -7.00
CA LEU A 44 3.55 10.39 -6.27
C LEU A 44 4.08 11.63 -5.55
N ALA A 45 5.25 11.54 -4.92
CA ALA A 45 5.86 12.70 -4.27
C ALA A 45 6.21 13.79 -5.29
N SER A 46 6.79 13.42 -6.44
CA SER A 46 7.06 14.37 -7.53
C SER A 46 5.79 15.03 -8.09
N LEU A 47 4.67 14.28 -8.18
CA LEU A 47 3.37 14.84 -8.57
C LEU A 47 2.82 15.85 -7.54
N HIS A 48 2.98 15.56 -6.24
CA HIS A 48 2.59 16.49 -5.18
C HIS A 48 3.49 17.73 -5.13
N GLU A 49 4.79 17.59 -5.42
CA GLU A 49 5.70 18.73 -5.60
C GLU A 49 5.26 19.60 -6.78
N ALA A 50 5.02 19.00 -7.94
CA ALA A 50 4.54 19.71 -9.13
C ALA A 50 3.21 20.42 -8.89
N ARG A 51 2.38 19.91 -7.97
CA ARG A 51 1.11 20.54 -7.57
C ARG A 51 1.29 21.86 -6.81
N LEU A 52 2.45 22.09 -6.21
CA LEU A 52 2.76 23.36 -5.53
C LEU A 52 3.09 24.48 -6.52
N ASP A 53 3.38 24.17 -7.78
CA ASP A 53 3.65 25.17 -8.80
C ASP A 53 2.36 25.91 -9.22
N LEU A 54 2.49 27.21 -9.44
CA LEU A 54 1.35 28.07 -9.83
C LEU A 54 0.79 27.74 -11.22
N THR A 55 1.56 27.04 -12.06
CA THR A 55 1.18 26.65 -13.43
C THR A 55 0.80 25.17 -13.53
N ALA A 56 0.58 24.50 -12.39
CA ALA A 56 0.28 23.08 -12.35
C ALA A 56 -1.01 22.75 -13.11
N ASP A 57 -0.95 21.73 -13.97
CA ASP A 57 -2.14 21.09 -14.52
C ASP A 57 -2.68 20.09 -13.49
N PHE A 58 -3.57 20.58 -12.62
CA PHE A 58 -4.18 19.76 -11.57
C PHE A 58 -4.90 18.52 -12.13
N HIS A 59 -5.49 18.59 -13.32
CA HIS A 59 -6.19 17.45 -13.92
C HIS A 59 -5.22 16.36 -14.36
N ALA A 60 -4.12 16.73 -15.01
CA ALA A 60 -3.07 15.78 -15.40
C ALA A 60 -2.43 15.12 -14.16
N ILE A 61 -2.17 15.91 -13.12
CA ILE A 61 -1.62 15.43 -11.85
C ILE A 61 -2.61 14.47 -11.14
N ASP A 62 -3.89 14.83 -11.06
CA ASP A 62 -4.93 14.01 -10.43
C ASP A 62 -5.12 12.68 -11.17
N HIS A 63 -5.06 12.71 -12.50
CA HIS A 63 -5.14 11.51 -13.32
C HIS A 63 -3.94 10.57 -13.11
N GLU A 64 -2.71 11.09 -13.16
CA GLU A 64 -1.53 10.24 -12.97
C GLU A 64 -1.45 9.69 -11.54
N ARG A 65 -1.85 10.48 -10.53
CA ARG A 65 -1.97 10.00 -9.16
C ARG A 65 -2.94 8.81 -9.06
N ALA A 66 -4.14 8.92 -9.63
CA ALA A 66 -5.13 7.85 -9.62
C ALA A 66 -4.62 6.59 -10.33
N ARG A 67 -3.87 6.76 -11.43
CA ARG A 67 -3.24 5.65 -12.16
C ARG A 67 -2.20 4.93 -11.30
N LEU A 68 -1.34 5.67 -10.60
CA LEU A 68 -0.31 5.09 -9.72
C LEU A 68 -0.93 4.35 -8.53
N VAL A 69 -1.95 4.94 -7.91
CA VAL A 69 -2.73 4.29 -6.84
C VAL A 69 -3.32 2.97 -7.33
N SER A 70 -4.00 2.98 -8.48
CA SER A 70 -4.58 1.76 -9.07
C SER A 70 -3.53 0.71 -9.42
N ARG A 71 -2.34 1.13 -9.90
CA ARG A 71 -1.22 0.22 -10.19
C ARG A 71 -0.72 -0.47 -8.92
N ILE A 72 -0.59 0.26 -7.82
CA ILE A 72 -0.19 -0.30 -6.52
C ILE A 72 -1.25 -1.29 -6.03
N ASP A 73 -2.52 -0.91 -6.07
CA ASP A 73 -3.61 -1.76 -5.59
C ASP A 73 -3.74 -3.05 -6.43
N GLY A 74 -3.55 -2.95 -7.75
CA GLY A 74 -3.49 -4.11 -8.65
C GLY A 74 -2.34 -5.05 -8.30
N TRP A 75 -1.15 -4.51 -8.00
CA TRP A 75 0.00 -5.31 -7.58
C TRP A 75 -0.24 -5.98 -6.21
N VAL A 76 -0.77 -5.26 -5.23
CA VAL A 76 -1.11 -5.83 -3.91
C VAL A 76 -2.13 -6.96 -4.03
N ASN A 77 -3.15 -6.81 -4.88
CA ASN A 77 -4.15 -7.84 -5.14
C ASN A 77 -3.56 -9.06 -5.88
N ALA A 78 -2.58 -8.86 -6.77
CA ALA A 78 -1.93 -9.94 -7.52
C ALA A 78 -0.99 -10.79 -6.64
N GLU A 79 -0.25 -10.16 -5.73
CA GLU A 79 0.64 -10.85 -4.78
C GLU A 79 -0.14 -11.64 -3.70
N LYS A 80 -1.40 -11.27 -3.47
CA LYS A 80 -2.29 -11.93 -2.51
C LYS A 80 -3.71 -12.10 -3.04
N PRO A 81 -3.96 -13.15 -3.84
CA PRO A 81 -5.31 -13.49 -4.27
C PRO A 81 -6.07 -14.15 -3.12
N SER A 82 -6.50 -13.39 -2.10
CA SER A 82 -7.52 -13.88 -1.16
C SER A 82 -8.39 -12.79 -0.53
N ALA A 83 -9.70 -12.95 -0.82
CA ALA A 83 -10.90 -12.34 -0.26
C ALA A 83 -10.98 -10.80 -0.26
N SER A 84 -11.37 -10.28 -1.43
CA SER A 84 -12.46 -9.31 -1.55
C SER A 84 -13.43 -9.39 -0.35
N GLY A 85 -13.35 -8.43 0.58
CA GLY A 85 -14.36 -8.30 1.62
C GLY A 85 -13.95 -7.50 2.84
N ALA A 86 -12.76 -7.75 3.41
CA ALA A 86 -12.37 -7.12 4.68
C ALA A 86 -11.60 -5.80 4.52
N ALA A 87 -11.04 -5.50 3.33
CA ALA A 87 -10.37 -4.22 3.07
C ALA A 87 -11.35 -3.06 2.87
N TYR A 88 -12.63 -3.33 2.62
CA TYR A 88 -13.68 -2.31 2.42
C TYR A 88 -14.18 -1.67 3.72
N LEU A 89 -13.76 -2.16 4.89
CA LEU A 89 -14.06 -1.53 6.19
C LEU A 89 -13.05 -0.43 6.56
N HIS A 90 -11.94 -0.32 5.83
CA HIS A 90 -11.14 0.89 5.77
C HIS A 90 -11.51 1.61 4.48
N THR A 91 -11.87 2.90 4.55
CA THR A 91 -12.24 3.69 3.36
C THR A 91 -11.07 3.95 2.40
N GLU A 92 -9.92 3.29 2.59
CA GLU A 92 -8.67 3.59 1.91
C GLU A 92 -7.92 2.31 1.52
N THR A 93 -7.45 2.29 0.28
CA THR A 93 -6.60 1.22 -0.26
C THR A 93 -5.13 1.43 0.11
N VAL A 94 -4.28 0.41 -0.10
CA VAL A 94 -2.82 0.53 0.13
C VAL A 94 -2.25 1.65 -0.73
N GLY A 95 -2.67 1.75 -1.99
CA GLY A 95 -2.30 2.83 -2.89
C GLY A 95 -2.71 4.21 -2.36
N MET A 96 -3.92 4.35 -1.79
CA MET A 96 -4.37 5.61 -1.18
C MET A 96 -3.55 6.01 0.05
N VAL A 97 -3.13 5.04 0.87
CA VAL A 97 -2.24 5.30 2.02
C VAL A 97 -0.88 5.80 1.56
N ILE A 98 -0.30 5.16 0.53
CA ILE A 98 0.99 5.57 -0.04
C ILE A 98 0.90 6.96 -0.68
N ASP A 99 -0.20 7.26 -1.37
CA ASP A 99 -0.45 8.59 -1.91
C ASP A 99 -0.49 9.68 -0.83
N ARG A 100 -1.20 9.44 0.27
CA ARG A 100 -1.22 10.38 1.40
C ARG A 100 0.14 10.49 2.09
N LEU A 101 0.91 9.41 2.18
CA LEU A 101 2.29 9.45 2.68
C LEU A 101 3.15 10.36 1.79
N ALA A 102 3.03 10.21 0.47
CA ALA A 102 3.72 11.07 -0.49
C ALA A 102 3.30 12.54 -0.32
N GLN A 103 2.00 12.82 -0.24
CA GLN A 103 1.48 14.18 -0.02
C GLN A 103 2.07 14.80 1.26
N PHE A 104 1.89 14.15 2.41
CA PHE A 104 2.36 14.71 3.68
C PHE A 104 3.88 14.76 3.77
N SER A 105 4.60 13.90 3.06
CA SER A 105 6.06 13.98 2.99
C SER A 105 6.54 15.24 2.27
N VAL A 106 5.78 15.74 1.28
CA VAL A 106 6.05 16.99 0.57
C VAL A 106 5.61 18.17 1.43
N ASP A 107 4.41 18.13 2.00
CA ASP A 107 3.88 19.18 2.87
C ASP A 107 4.71 19.39 4.16
N ALA A 108 5.37 18.34 4.65
CA ALA A 108 6.21 18.37 5.84
C ALA A 108 7.63 18.93 5.59
N ARG A 109 7.95 19.33 4.35
CA ARG A 109 9.27 19.89 4.03
C ARG A 109 9.34 21.35 4.46
N PRO A 110 10.43 21.77 5.12
CA PRO A 110 10.62 23.17 5.46
C PRO A 110 10.81 23.99 4.18
N ILE A 111 10.01 25.05 4.03
CA ILE A 111 10.24 26.06 3.00
C ILE A 111 11.49 26.84 3.40
N SER A 112 12.48 26.94 2.51
CA SER A 112 13.69 27.73 2.77
C SER A 112 13.32 29.22 2.91
N GLY A 113 13.36 29.74 4.14
CA GLY A 113 13.08 31.14 4.44
C GLY A 113 13.10 31.44 5.96
N PRO A 114 13.25 32.71 6.36
CA PRO A 114 13.46 33.10 7.77
C PRO A 114 12.16 33.13 8.60
N ASN A 115 11.36 32.06 8.56
CA ASN A 115 10.13 31.94 9.35
C ASN A 115 10.12 30.67 10.21
N ALA A 116 9.63 30.80 11.44
CA ALA A 116 9.30 29.67 12.31
C ALA A 116 8.36 28.68 11.60
N PRO A 117 8.39 27.38 11.92
CA PRO A 117 7.51 26.39 11.31
C PRO A 117 6.05 26.84 11.46
N THR A 118 5.36 26.97 10.33
CA THR A 118 3.94 27.35 10.34
C THR A 118 3.12 26.23 11.01
N LEU A 119 1.95 26.56 11.57
CA LEU A 119 1.02 25.55 12.11
C LEU A 119 0.70 24.45 11.08
N ARG A 120 0.72 24.79 9.78
CA ARG A 120 0.56 23.82 8.68
C ARG A 120 1.71 22.82 8.61
N LEU A 121 2.95 23.28 8.73
CA LEU A 121 4.14 22.42 8.73
C LEU A 121 4.13 21.45 9.91
N VAL A 122 3.82 21.95 11.12
CA VAL A 122 3.70 21.11 12.32
C VAL A 122 2.59 20.06 12.18
N TYR A 123 1.44 20.47 11.64
CA TYR A 123 0.34 19.56 11.34
C TYR A 123 0.74 18.48 10.31
N ALA A 124 1.40 18.86 9.22
CA ALA A 124 1.86 17.93 8.19
C ALA A 124 2.85 16.91 8.74
N GLN A 125 3.83 17.35 9.54
CA GLN A 125 4.78 16.46 10.22
C GLN A 125 4.09 15.47 11.15
N HIS A 126 3.11 15.94 11.92
CA HIS A 126 2.34 15.09 12.83
C HIS A 126 1.46 14.08 12.07
N ARG A 127 0.85 14.49 10.96
CA ARG A 127 0.07 13.58 10.08
C ARG A 127 0.95 12.55 9.39
N LEU A 128 2.11 12.98 8.87
CA LEU A 128 3.08 12.08 8.25
C LEU A 128 3.53 10.98 9.22
N THR A 129 3.81 11.36 10.46
CA THR A 129 4.25 10.42 11.50
C THR A 129 3.16 9.39 11.80
N GLN A 130 1.92 9.83 12.04
CA GLN A 130 0.79 8.93 12.29
C GLN A 130 0.55 7.97 11.13
N LEU A 131 0.59 8.48 9.90
CA LEU A 131 0.35 7.67 8.72
C LEU A 131 1.50 6.67 8.47
N ALA A 132 2.74 7.05 8.76
CA ALA A 132 3.89 6.16 8.64
C ALA A 132 3.82 5.01 9.66
N PHE A 133 3.33 5.25 10.88
CA PHE A 133 3.06 4.19 11.84
C PHE A 133 1.95 3.26 11.37
N ALA A 134 0.81 3.81 10.94
CA ALA A 134 -0.32 3.01 10.44
C ALA A 134 0.08 2.15 9.21
N TYR A 135 0.89 2.69 8.30
CA TYR A 135 1.44 1.92 7.19
C TYR A 135 2.40 0.82 7.65
N GLY A 136 3.22 1.07 8.67
CA GLY A 136 4.10 0.06 9.25
C GLY A 136 3.32 -1.14 9.81
N ASP A 137 2.24 -0.87 10.55
CA ASP A 137 1.34 -1.90 11.08
C ASP A 137 0.67 -2.67 9.93
N LEU A 138 0.15 -1.96 8.92
CA LEU A 138 -0.45 -2.57 7.73
C LEU A 138 0.53 -3.46 6.96
N ALA A 139 1.76 -2.97 6.74
CA ALA A 139 2.81 -3.73 6.06
C ALA A 139 3.19 -4.98 6.86
N PHE A 140 3.22 -4.90 8.19
CA PHE A 140 3.45 -6.03 9.07
C PHE A 140 2.30 -7.05 9.01
N GLU A 141 1.04 -6.61 9.09
CA GLU A 141 -0.14 -7.47 8.96
C GLU A 141 -0.19 -8.18 7.59
N VAL A 142 0.15 -7.45 6.53
CA VAL A 142 0.29 -8.01 5.19
C VAL A 142 1.46 -9.00 5.15
N ALA A 143 2.66 -8.67 5.63
CA ALA A 143 3.81 -9.56 5.58
C ALA A 143 3.62 -10.84 6.42
N ALA A 144 3.02 -10.73 7.61
CA ALA A 144 2.78 -11.84 8.54
C ALA A 144 1.71 -12.83 8.06
N GLY A 145 1.01 -12.53 6.96
CA GLY A 145 -0.15 -13.34 6.52
C GLY A 145 -1.27 -13.39 7.56
N ALA A 146 -1.24 -12.49 8.55
CA ALA A 146 -2.02 -12.56 9.78
C ALA A 146 -3.47 -12.07 9.62
N ARG A 147 -3.90 -11.75 8.41
CA ARG A 147 -5.32 -11.60 8.11
C ARG A 147 -5.97 -12.99 8.03
N ARG A 148 -6.24 -13.59 9.20
CA ARG A 148 -7.22 -14.68 9.31
C ARG A 148 -8.57 -14.11 8.88
N LEU A 149 -9.04 -14.55 7.72
CA LEU A 149 -10.43 -14.39 7.33
C LEU A 149 -11.27 -15.29 8.25
N PRO A 150 -12.34 -14.78 8.88
CA PRO A 150 -13.27 -15.65 9.58
C PRO A 150 -13.87 -16.63 8.58
N ASP A 151 -13.78 -17.91 8.94
CA ASP A 151 -14.32 -19.03 8.18
C ASP A 151 -15.85 -18.96 8.25
N PHE A 152 -16.49 -18.45 7.21
CA PHE A 152 -17.92 -18.63 7.01
C PHE A 152 -18.12 -19.89 6.16
N SER A 153 -17.80 -21.03 6.75
CA SER A 153 -18.53 -22.24 6.45
C SER A 153 -19.97 -22.00 6.90
N PHE A 154 -20.79 -21.39 6.03
CA PHE A 154 -22.23 -21.53 6.12
C PHE A 154 -22.49 -23.04 6.04
N PRO A 155 -23.03 -23.68 7.09
CA PRO A 155 -23.65 -24.97 6.89
C PRO A 155 -24.82 -24.67 5.95
N LEU A 156 -24.73 -25.14 4.70
CA LEU A 156 -25.93 -25.36 3.94
C LEU A 156 -26.63 -26.51 4.65
N ASP A 157 -27.47 -26.14 5.62
CA ASP A 157 -28.55 -26.97 6.14
C ASP A 157 -29.51 -27.20 4.97
N GLY A 158 -29.09 -28.06 4.04
CA GLY A 158 -29.92 -28.65 3.01
C GLY A 158 -30.47 -29.94 3.54
N GLU A 159 -31.41 -29.84 4.48
CA GLU A 159 -32.32 -30.93 4.80
C GLU A 159 -32.98 -31.47 3.53
N GLY A 160 -33.05 -32.80 3.43
CA GLY A 160 -34.19 -33.49 2.81
C GLY A 160 -33.99 -34.05 1.41
N ALA A 161 -33.54 -35.31 1.33
CA ALA A 161 -34.38 -36.39 0.79
C ALA A 161 -33.59 -37.71 0.72
N GLY A 162 -33.93 -38.65 1.59
CA GLY A 162 -33.36 -40.00 1.53
C GLY A 162 -33.89 -40.96 2.59
N GLN A 163 -35.14 -40.80 3.02
CA GLN A 163 -35.83 -41.80 3.83
C GLN A 163 -35.93 -43.11 3.02
N ARG A 164 -35.17 -44.13 3.41
CA ARG A 164 -35.62 -45.53 3.35
C ARG A 164 -35.89 -45.91 4.80
N PRO A 165 -37.01 -46.59 5.13
CA PRO A 165 -37.01 -48.04 4.99
C PRO A 165 -38.38 -48.74 4.74
N SER A 166 -38.24 -49.98 4.30
CA SER A 166 -39.08 -51.18 4.55
C SER A 166 -40.51 -51.28 4.00
N GLY A 167 -40.63 -52.12 2.97
CA GLY A 167 -41.77 -52.97 2.63
C GLY A 167 -41.22 -54.23 1.97
#